data_AF-A0A023PLN2-F1
#
_entry.id   AF-A0A023PLN2-F1
#
_cell.length_a   1.000
_cell.length_b   1.000
_cell.length_c   1.000
_cell.angle_alpha   90.00
_cell.angle_beta   90.00
_cell.angle_gamma   90.00
#
_symmetry.space_group_name_H-M   'P 1'
#
loop_
_entity.id
_entity.type
_entity.pdbx_description
1 polymer ?
#
loop_
_entity_poly.entity_id
_entity_poly.type
_entity_poly.pdbx_seq_one_letter_code
_entity_poly.pdbx_strand_id
1 'polypeptide(L)' 'MLLVTFLECLLLGIVVYAIYVSFGPPAQELRDPFEEHED' A
#
# COMPACT_ATOMS: atom_id res chain seq x y z
N MET A 1 5.19 -27.29 -7.39
CA MET A 1 6.29 -26.33 -7.27
C MET A 1 5.94 -25.01 -7.96
N LEU A 2 5.72 -25.00 -9.28
CA LEU A 2 5.36 -23.77 -10.02
C LEU A 2 4.16 -22.98 -9.46
N LEU A 3 3.06 -23.66 -9.10
CA LEU A 3 1.89 -23.00 -8.54
C LEU A 3 2.20 -22.30 -7.20
N VAL A 4 3.00 -22.93 -6.34
CA VAL A 4 3.36 -22.37 -5.04
C VAL A 4 4.25 -21.14 -5.23
N THR A 5 5.27 -21.23 -6.09
CA THR A 5 6.15 -20.10 -6.40
C THR A 5 5.38 -18.94 -7.04
N PHE A 6 4.40 -19.22 -7.90
CA PHE A 6 3.52 -18.19 -8.45
C PHE A 6 2.73 -17.46 -7.36
N LEU A 7 2.15 -18.21 -6.42
CA LEU A 7 1.39 -17.65 -5.31
C LEU A 7 2.29 -16.84 -4.36
N GLU A 8 3.53 -17.27 -4.12
CA GLU A 8 4.52 -16.51 -3.34
C GLU A 8 4.87 -15.18 -4.01
N CYS A 9 5.17 -15.18 -5.31
CA CYS A 9 5.44 -13.95 -6.07
C CYS A 9 4.22 -13.01 -6.08
N LEU A 10 3.02 -13.56 -6.26
CA LEU A 10 1.78 -12.80 -6.23
C LEU A 10 1.56 -12.16 -4.85
N LEU A 11 1.75 -12.93 -3.77
CA LEU A 11 1.63 -12.44 -2.41
C LEU A 11 2.62 -11.32 -2.13
N LEU A 12 3.89 -11.49 -2.51
CA LEU A 12 4.92 -10.45 -2.37
C LEU A 12 4.55 -9.20 -3.16
N GLY A 13 4.04 -9.34 -4.39
CA GLY A 13 3.57 -8.22 -5.20
C GLY A 13 2.44 -7.44 -4.53
N ILE A 14 1.45 -8.15 -3.97
CA ILE A 14 0.34 -7.54 -3.23
C ILE A 14 0.87 -6.78 -1.99
N VAL A 15 1.78 -7.38 -1.23
CA VAL A 15 2.34 -6.76 -0.02
C VAL A 15 3.14 -5.49 -0.37
N VAL A 16 4.02 -5.57 -1.37
CA VAL A 16 4.80 -4.41 -1.82
C VAL A 16 3.88 -3.30 -2.36
N TYR A 17 2.86 -3.68 -3.13
CA TYR A 17 1.88 -2.71 -3.64
C TYR A 17 1.10 -2.03 -2.52
N ALA A 18 0.65 -2.79 -1.51
CA ALA A 18 -0.05 -2.24 -0.36
C ALA A 18 0.85 -1.24 0.40
N ILE A 19 2.11 -1.58 0.64
CA ILE A 19 3.07 -0.66 1.28
C ILE A 19 3.25 0.62 0.45
N TYR A 20 3.43 0.48 -0.86
CA TYR A 20 3.61 1.63 -1.75
C TYR A 20 2.38 2.57 -1.74
N VAL A 21 1.18 2.02 -1.78
CA VAL A 21 -0.05 2.82 -1.74
C VAL A 21 -0.27 3.46 -0.38
N SER A 22 -0.06 2.71 0.71
CA SER A 22 -0.33 3.19 2.07
C SER A 22 0.71 4.18 2.61
N PHE A 23 1.97 4.09 2.17
CA PHE A 23 3.07 4.88 2.73
C PHE A 23 3.93 5.60 1.67
N GLY A 24 3.66 5.40 0.39
CA GLY A 24 4.40 6.02 -0.71
C GLY A 24 3.78 7.33 -1.22
N PRO A 25 4.18 7.79 -2.40
CA PRO A 25 3.67 9.02 -3.01
C PRO A 25 2.12 9.11 -3.07
N PRO A 26 1.37 8.04 -3.38
CA PRO A 26 -0.10 8.10 -3.39
C PRO A 26 -0.72 8.46 -2.04
N ALA A 27 -0.05 8.16 -0.92
CA ALA A 27 -0.55 8.48 0.41
C ALA A 27 -0.58 10.00 0.68
N GLN A 28 0.26 10.78 -0.03
CA GLN A 28 0.30 12.24 0.10
C GLN A 28 -0.88 12.94 -0.58
N GLU A 29 -1.57 12.24 -1.49
CA GLU A 29 -2.79 12.75 -2.12
C GLU A 29 -4.03 12.57 -1.22
N LEU A 30 -3.90 11.83 -0.11
CA LEU A 30 -4.97 11.66 0.86
C LEU A 30 -5.14 12.96 1.66
N ARG A 31 -6.38 13.47 1.70
CA ARG A 31 -6.74 14.62 2.53
C ARG A 31 -6.38 14.34 3.98
N ASP A 32 -5.69 15.29 4.61
CA ASP A 32 -5.35 15.20 6.04
C ASP A 32 -6.66 15.24 6.86
N PRO A 33 -6.99 14.17 7.62
CA PRO A 33 -8.21 14.12 8.42
C PRO A 33 -8.17 15.04 9.64
N PHE A 34 -7.01 15.59 9.99
CA PHE A 34 -6.83 16.44 11.17
C PHE A 34 -6.78 17.94 10.84
N GLU A 35 -6.69 18.32 9.57
CA GLU A 35 -6.64 19.73 9.11
C GLU A 35 -7.86 20.54 9.59
N GLU A 36 -9.04 19.92 9.69
CA GLU A 36 -10.27 20.55 10.17
C GLU A 36 -10.32 20.71 11.72
N HIS A 37 -9.32 20.24 12.46
CA HIS A 37 -9.29 20.21 13.93
C HIS A 37 -8.18 21.08 14.54
N GLU A 38 -7.50 21.91 13.73
CA GLU A 38 -6.39 22.77 14.18
C GLU A 38 -6.83 24.16 14.72
N ASP A 39 -8.14 24.40 14.90
CA ASP A 39 -8.74 25.63 15.45
C ASP A 39 -9.12 25.55 16.95
#